data_AF-A0A5E4MRC3-F1
#
_entry.id   AF-A0A5E4MRC3-F1
#
_cell.length_a   1.000
_cell.length_b   1.000
_cell.length_c   1.000
_cell.angle_alpha   90.00
_cell.angle_beta   90.00
_cell.angle_gamma   90.00
#
_symmetry.space_group_name_H-M   'P 1'
#
loop_
_entity.id
_entity.type
_entity.pdbx_description
1 polymer ?
#
loop_
_entity_poly.entity_id
_entity_poly.type
_entity_poly.pdbx_seq_one_letter_code
_entity_poly.pdbx_strand_id
1 'polypeptide(L)'
;MAVQKLSNDIVEAAKTSTPETSKVSNCEITYHMEIKDLVQQKCKARRTWHRTSHPTDKTKWKRINKTDYSFWKATRHMKIPRVHVPPISKECACSGQDKAETYARHLTEVFKPNDITSELDLIQRQPPDEHGEKIRYFSPLEVAHEIDININP
;
A
#
# COMPACT_ATOMS: atom_id res chain seq x y z
N MET A 1 30.20 26.57 2.97
CA MET A 1 30.68 25.40 3.75
C MET A 1 29.57 24.76 4.58
N ALA A 2 28.90 25.48 5.51
CA ALA A 2 27.85 24.90 6.36
C ALA A 2 26.61 24.37 5.61
N VAL A 3 26.14 25.09 4.59
CA VAL A 3 24.96 24.68 3.79
C VAL A 3 25.20 23.38 3.00
N GLN A 4 26.39 23.23 2.43
CA GLN A 4 26.78 22.00 1.74
C GLN A 4 26.87 20.82 2.69
N LYS A 5 27.38 21.04 3.91
CA LYS A 5 27.44 20.00 4.94
C LYS A 5 26.04 19.49 5.29
N LEU A 6 25.11 20.41 5.58
CA LEU A 6 23.71 20.05 5.87
C LEU A 6 23.06 19.29 4.72
N SER A 7 23.28 19.73 3.48
CA SER A 7 22.72 19.06 2.30
C SER A 7 23.25 17.63 2.14
N ASN A 8 24.54 17.41 2.44
CA ASN A 8 25.14 16.08 2.37
C ASN A 8 24.63 15.18 3.51
N ASP A 9 24.53 15.71 4.73
CA ASP A 9 24.06 14.98 5.91
C ASP A 9 22.61 14.48 5.71
N ILE A 10 21.74 15.32 5.13
CA ILE A 10 20.35 14.94 4.80
C ILE A 10 20.31 13.82 3.75
N VAL A 11 21.15 13.92 2.71
CA VAL A 11 21.21 12.90 1.64
C VAL A 11 21.71 11.57 2.18
N GLU A 12 22.73 11.56 3.04
CA GLU A 12 23.26 10.34 3.65
C GLU A 12 22.29 9.72 4.66
N ALA A 13 21.60 10.53 5.46
CA ALA A 13 20.53 10.06 6.33
C ALA A 13 19.38 9.41 5.54
N ALA A 14 19.01 10.00 4.40
CA ALA A 14 17.97 9.43 3.54
C ALA A 14 18.41 8.08 2.92
N LYS A 15 19.66 7.97 2.47
CA LYS A 15 20.20 6.72 1.90
C LYS A 15 20.28 5.60 2.93
N THR A 16 20.74 5.90 4.14
CA THR A 16 20.87 4.92 5.23
C THR A 16 19.51 4.46 5.77
N SER A 17 18.52 5.34 5.79
CA SER A 17 17.16 5.03 6.24
C SER A 17 16.31 4.34 5.19
N THR A 18 16.64 4.48 3.90
CA THR A 18 15.95 3.75 2.83
C THR A 18 16.47 2.30 2.81
N PRO A 19 15.66 1.30 3.22
CA PRO A 19 16.08 -0.10 3.11
C PRO A 19 16.38 -0.39 1.64
N GLU A 20 17.48 -1.09 1.36
CA GLU A 20 17.80 -1.51 0.00
C GLU A 20 16.60 -2.28 -0.53
N THR A 21 15.85 -1.66 -1.46
CA THR A 21 14.82 -2.37 -2.19
C THR A 21 15.59 -3.45 -2.91
N SER A 22 15.46 -4.71 -2.46
CA SER A 22 16.01 -5.85 -3.17
C SER A 22 15.66 -5.59 -4.62
N LYS A 23 16.67 -5.46 -5.49
CA LYS A 23 16.43 -5.28 -6.92
C LYS A 23 15.42 -6.35 -7.24
N VAL A 24 14.18 -5.95 -7.51
CA VAL A 24 13.09 -6.89 -7.79
C VAL A 24 13.70 -7.69 -8.92
N SER A 25 14.16 -8.90 -8.60
CA SER A 25 14.79 -9.76 -9.58
C SER A 25 13.75 -9.75 -10.67
N ASN A 26 14.13 -9.32 -11.89
CA ASN A 26 13.21 -9.34 -13.01
C ASN A 26 12.53 -10.68 -12.89
N CYS A 27 11.26 -10.67 -12.51
CA CYS A 27 10.53 -11.89 -12.21
C CYS A 27 10.32 -12.42 -13.60
N GLU A 28 11.35 -13.08 -14.11
CA GLU A 28 11.44 -13.55 -15.45
C GLU A 28 10.38 -14.62 -15.44
N ILE A 29 9.19 -14.25 -15.94
CA ILE A 29 8.00 -15.07 -15.94
C ILE A 29 8.36 -16.24 -16.84
N THR A 30 9.04 -17.22 -16.25
CA THR A 30 9.57 -18.38 -16.91
C THR A 30 8.40 -19.32 -16.99
N TYR A 31 7.58 -19.10 -18.02
CA TYR A 31 6.51 -20.02 -18.35
C TYR A 31 7.13 -21.41 -18.46
N HIS A 32 6.51 -22.40 -17.81
CA HIS A 32 6.86 -23.79 -18.02
C HIS A 32 6.91 -24.08 -19.52
N MET A 33 7.94 -24.78 -19.99
CA MET A 33 8.22 -24.92 -21.43
C MET A 33 7.01 -25.49 -22.20
N GLU A 34 6.23 -26.35 -21.57
CA GLU A 34 4.98 -26.88 -22.10
C GLU A 34 3.97 -25.79 -22.48
N ILE A 35 3.86 -24.71 -21.69
CA ILE A 35 2.96 -23.59 -21.97
C ILE A 35 3.39 -22.85 -23.23
N LYS A 36 4.71 -22.60 -23.36
CA LYS A 36 5.27 -21.90 -24.52
C LYS A 36 5.07 -22.74 -25.78
N ASP A 37 5.34 -24.03 -25.71
CA ASP A 37 5.19 -24.93 -26.85
C ASP A 37 3.73 -25.03 -27.30
N LEU A 38 2.78 -25.19 -26.37
CA LEU A 38 1.35 -25.23 -26.71
C LEU A 38 0.86 -23.94 -27.37
N VAL A 39 1.21 -22.77 -26.83
CA VAL A 39 0.86 -21.47 -27.44
C VAL A 39 1.48 -21.36 -28.84
N GLN A 40 2.72 -21.79 -29.00
CA GLN A 40 3.42 -21.78 -30.27
C GLN A 40 2.77 -22.73 -31.28
N GLN A 41 2.39 -23.95 -30.89
CA GLN A 41 1.67 -24.91 -31.72
C GLN A 41 0.34 -24.34 -32.21
N LYS A 42 -0.43 -23.69 -31.34
CA LYS A 42 -1.70 -23.04 -31.69
C LYS A 42 -1.51 -21.88 -32.66
N CYS A 43 -0.56 -20.99 -32.40
CA CYS A 43 -0.25 -19.88 -33.30
C CYS A 43 0.23 -20.37 -34.67
N LYS A 44 1.07 -21.43 -34.71
CA LYS A 44 1.48 -22.09 -35.95
C LYS A 44 0.28 -22.65 -36.71
N ALA A 45 -0.58 -23.44 -36.07
CA ALA A 45 -1.76 -24.03 -36.70
C ALA A 45 -2.72 -22.96 -37.24
N ARG A 46 -2.93 -21.87 -36.49
CA ARG A 46 -3.72 -20.71 -36.96
C ARG A 46 -3.06 -20.06 -38.18
N ARG A 47 -1.75 -19.76 -38.13
CA ARG A 47 -1.03 -19.14 -39.24
C ARG A 47 -1.08 -20.01 -40.50
N THR A 48 -0.91 -21.31 -40.35
CA THR A 48 -1.05 -22.27 -41.47
C THR A 48 -2.44 -22.19 -42.06
N TRP A 49 -3.51 -22.32 -41.25
CA TRP A 49 -4.88 -22.23 -41.76
C TRP A 49 -5.18 -20.87 -42.44
N HIS A 50 -4.74 -19.75 -41.87
CA HIS A 50 -4.93 -18.43 -42.50
C HIS A 50 -4.15 -18.27 -43.80
N ARG A 51 -3.00 -18.92 -43.93
CA ARG A 51 -2.17 -18.90 -45.14
C ARG A 51 -2.72 -19.82 -46.23
N THR A 52 -3.20 -21.00 -45.85
CA THR A 52 -3.54 -22.07 -46.80
C THR A 52 -5.04 -22.16 -47.07
N SER A 53 -5.88 -21.63 -46.18
CA SER A 53 -7.35 -21.70 -46.20
C SER A 53 -7.94 -23.12 -46.33
N HIS A 54 -7.14 -24.18 -46.14
CA HIS A 54 -7.61 -25.56 -46.30
C HIS A 54 -8.49 -26.03 -45.12
N PRO A 55 -9.54 -26.83 -45.39
CA PRO A 55 -10.44 -27.34 -44.35
C PRO A 55 -9.78 -28.34 -43.40
N THR A 56 -8.76 -29.05 -43.86
CA THR A 56 -7.92 -29.96 -43.04
C THR A 56 -7.14 -29.18 -41.99
N ASP A 57 -6.53 -28.06 -42.37
CA ASP A 57 -5.80 -27.17 -41.46
C ASP A 57 -6.74 -26.49 -40.46
N LYS A 58 -7.95 -26.12 -40.88
CA LYS A 58 -9.00 -25.62 -39.99
C LYS A 58 -9.39 -26.67 -38.95
N THR A 59 -9.51 -27.93 -39.35
CA THR A 59 -9.83 -29.05 -38.46
C THR A 59 -8.71 -29.29 -37.45
N LYS A 60 -7.45 -29.24 -37.90
CA LYS A 60 -6.27 -29.34 -37.04
C LYS A 60 -6.25 -28.21 -35.99
N TRP A 61 -6.47 -26.97 -36.41
CA TRP A 61 -6.58 -25.83 -35.49
C TRP A 61 -7.73 -26.00 -34.48
N LYS A 62 -8.91 -26.44 -34.93
CA LYS A 62 -10.07 -26.69 -34.06
C LYS A 62 -9.80 -27.78 -33.02
N ARG A 63 -9.13 -28.88 -33.41
CA ARG A 63 -8.77 -29.96 -32.47
C ARG A 63 -7.84 -29.45 -31.38
N ILE A 64 -6.77 -28.74 -31.75
CA ILE A 64 -5.83 -28.14 -30.79
C ILE A 64 -6.58 -27.18 -29.86
N ASN A 65 -7.50 -26.37 -30.39
CA ASN A 65 -8.24 -25.40 -29.59
C ASN A 65 -9.27 -26.02 -28.63
N LYS A 66 -9.82 -27.20 -28.94
CA LYS A 66 -10.85 -27.86 -28.11
C LYS A 66 -10.27 -28.43 -26.81
N THR A 67 -9.00 -28.79 -26.81
CA THR A 67 -8.28 -29.32 -25.64
C THR A 67 -7.93 -28.21 -24.63
N ASP A 68 -7.98 -26.93 -25.04
CA ASP A 68 -7.41 -25.78 -24.31
C ASP A 68 -8.33 -25.11 -23.27
N TYR A 69 -9.63 -25.43 -23.20
CA TYR A 69 -10.54 -24.76 -22.25
C TYR A 69 -10.14 -25.01 -20.78
N SER A 70 -9.54 -26.16 -20.50
CA SER A 70 -8.93 -26.50 -19.21
C SER A 70 -7.65 -25.69 -18.92
N PHE A 71 -6.94 -25.29 -19.96
CA PHE A 71 -5.61 -24.72 -19.84
C PHE A 71 -5.63 -23.21 -19.58
N TRP A 72 -6.47 -22.44 -20.28
CA TRP A 72 -6.64 -21.02 -19.94
C TRP A 72 -7.14 -20.85 -18.50
N LYS A 73 -7.99 -21.75 -18.02
CA LYS A 73 -8.38 -21.86 -16.60
C LYS A 73 -7.20 -22.17 -15.68
N ALA A 74 -6.28 -23.05 -16.08
CA ALA A 74 -5.07 -23.40 -15.32
C ALA A 74 -4.04 -22.25 -15.29
N THR A 75 -3.87 -21.52 -16.39
CA THR A 75 -2.83 -20.50 -16.54
C THR A 75 -3.29 -19.06 -16.25
N ARG A 76 -4.60 -18.79 -16.14
CA ARG A 76 -5.11 -17.41 -15.87
C ARG A 76 -4.58 -16.81 -14.57
N HIS A 77 -4.30 -17.67 -13.58
CA HIS A 77 -3.77 -17.24 -12.28
C HIS A 77 -2.24 -17.05 -12.29
N MET A 78 -1.54 -17.48 -13.34
CA MET A 78 -0.09 -17.33 -13.47
C MET A 78 0.33 -15.93 -13.92
N LYS A 79 -0.58 -15.16 -14.54
CA LYS A 79 -0.30 -13.86 -15.16
C LYS A 79 -0.76 -12.65 -14.34
N ILE A 80 -1.49 -12.86 -13.25
CA ILE A 80 -1.99 -11.75 -12.46
C ILE A 80 -0.97 -11.55 -11.36
N PRO A 81 -0.22 -10.42 -11.34
CA PRO A 81 0.50 -10.03 -10.13
C PRO A 81 -0.48 -10.20 -8.99
N ARG A 82 -0.11 -10.96 -7.96
CA ARG A 82 -0.94 -11.02 -6.75
C ARG A 82 -0.83 -9.63 -6.11
N VAL A 83 -1.62 -8.69 -6.63
CA VAL A 83 -1.73 -7.36 -6.07
C VAL A 83 -2.17 -7.60 -4.64
N HIS A 84 -1.46 -7.01 -3.70
CA HIS A 84 -1.90 -7.01 -2.31
C HIS A 84 -3.33 -6.47 -2.29
N VAL A 85 -4.30 -7.35 -2.08
CA VAL A 85 -5.70 -6.94 -1.94
C VAL A 85 -5.80 -6.35 -0.54
N PRO A 86 -6.13 -5.05 -0.41
CA PRO A 86 -6.28 -4.45 0.91
C PRO A 86 -7.32 -5.25 1.72
N PRO A 87 -7.10 -5.46 3.04
CA PRO A 87 -8.00 -6.23 3.89
C PRO A 87 -9.47 -5.80 3.82
N ILE A 88 -9.70 -4.52 3.52
CA ILE A 88 -11.00 -3.84 3.47
C ILE A 88 -11.80 -4.17 2.18
N SER A 89 -11.20 -4.84 1.19
CA SER A 89 -11.85 -5.11 -0.10
C SER A 89 -12.80 -6.32 -0.11
N LYS A 90 -12.98 -7.04 1.02
CA LYS A 90 -13.77 -8.28 1.06
C LYS A 90 -15.27 -8.05 0.87
N GLU A 91 -15.77 -6.88 1.26
CA GLU A 91 -17.13 -6.48 1.01
C GLU A 91 -17.16 -5.59 -0.22
N CYS A 92 -17.77 -6.07 -1.29
CA CYS A 92 -17.92 -5.32 -2.51
C CYS A 92 -18.91 -4.17 -2.27
N ALA A 93 -18.39 -3.00 -1.89
CA ALA A 93 -19.13 -1.76 -1.87
C ALA A 93 -19.31 -1.26 -3.32
N CYS A 94 -20.47 -1.58 -3.90
CA CYS A 94 -20.78 -1.29 -5.29
C CYS A 94 -21.00 0.22 -5.52
N SER A 95 -21.52 0.94 -4.52
CA SER A 95 -21.72 2.39 -4.57
C SER A 95 -20.59 3.16 -3.85
N GLY A 96 -20.45 4.46 -4.16
CA GLY A 96 -19.52 5.34 -3.43
C GLY A 96 -19.89 5.51 -1.95
N GLN A 97 -21.19 5.49 -1.65
CA GLN A 97 -21.72 5.56 -0.28
C GLN A 97 -21.38 4.30 0.49
N ASP A 98 -21.57 3.13 -0.12
CA ASP A 98 -21.26 1.83 0.49
C ASP A 98 -19.77 1.78 0.85
N LYS A 99 -18.90 2.38 0.02
CA LYS A 99 -17.45 2.42 0.29
C LYS A 99 -17.18 3.21 1.56
N ALA A 100 -17.75 4.41 1.66
CA ALA A 100 -17.59 5.27 2.83
C ALA A 100 -18.06 4.56 4.11
N GLU A 101 -19.18 3.85 4.04
CA GLU A 101 -19.74 3.10 5.16
C GLU A 101 -18.87 1.90 5.55
N THR A 102 -18.39 1.10 4.59
CA THR A 102 -17.45 -0.01 4.85
C THR A 102 -16.16 0.50 5.51
N TYR A 103 -15.61 1.64 5.05
CA TYR A 103 -14.45 2.25 5.66
C TYR A 103 -14.73 2.72 7.10
N ALA A 104 -15.85 3.41 7.33
CA ALA A 104 -16.22 3.90 8.66
C ALA A 104 -16.33 2.75 9.68
N ARG A 105 -16.97 1.65 9.28
CA ARG A 105 -17.11 0.45 10.12
C ARG A 105 -15.76 -0.19 10.44
N HIS A 106 -14.89 -0.31 9.44
CA HIS A 106 -13.54 -0.87 9.65
C HIS A 106 -12.70 -0.01 10.60
N LEU A 107 -12.67 1.31 10.41
CA LEU A 107 -11.91 2.22 11.28
C LEU A 107 -12.43 2.18 12.71
N THR A 108 -13.76 2.12 12.89
CA THR A 108 -14.37 1.98 14.22
C THR A 108 -13.88 0.73 14.96
N GLU A 109 -13.66 -0.36 14.24
CA GLU A 109 -13.15 -1.62 14.80
C GLU A 109 -11.65 -1.57 15.08
N VAL A 110 -10.85 -1.04 14.14
CA VAL A 110 -9.39 -0.93 14.26
C VAL A 110 -8.98 -0.02 15.41
N PHE A 111 -9.72 1.06 15.63
CA PHE A 111 -9.44 2.05 16.68
C PHE A 111 -10.26 1.82 17.96
N LYS A 112 -10.78 0.61 18.18
CA LYS A 112 -11.37 0.29 19.49
C LYS A 112 -10.28 0.40 20.56
N PRO A 113 -10.52 1.13 21.67
CA PRO A 113 -9.62 1.07 22.81
C PRO A 113 -9.45 -0.38 23.23
N ASN A 114 -8.20 -0.82 23.35
CA ASN A 114 -7.93 -2.12 23.94
C ASN A 114 -8.28 -2.06 25.44
N ASP A 115 -8.82 -3.14 26.00
CA ASP A 115 -9.14 -3.26 27.44
C ASP A 115 -7.89 -3.27 28.34
N ILE A 116 -6.71 -2.99 27.79
CA ILE A 116 -5.52 -2.73 28.58
C ILE A 116 -5.70 -1.37 29.24
N THR A 117 -5.75 -1.36 30.57
CA THR A 117 -5.50 -0.16 31.36
C THR A 117 -4.10 0.34 31.00
N SER A 118 -4.01 1.27 30.05
CA SER A 118 -2.75 1.92 29.73
C SER A 118 -2.30 2.66 30.98
N GLU A 119 -1.08 2.44 31.47
CA GLU A 119 -0.54 3.21 32.60
C GLU A 119 -0.60 4.72 32.36
N LEU A 120 -0.66 5.15 31.09
CA LEU A 120 -0.85 6.55 30.69
C LEU A 120 -2.24 7.13 30.99
N ASP A 121 -3.30 6.31 31.10
CA ASP A 121 -4.64 6.79 31.52
C ASP A 121 -4.68 7.10 33.03
N LEU A 122 -3.77 6.52 33.83
CA LEU A 122 -3.59 6.87 35.24
C LEU A 122 -2.85 8.20 35.41
N ILE A 123 -2.08 8.64 34.42
CA ILE A 123 -1.34 9.91 34.45
C ILE A 123 -2.27 11.10 34.13
N GLN A 124 -3.39 10.89 33.43
CA GLN A 124 -4.28 11.97 33.01
C GLN A 124 -5.40 12.34 34.01
N ARG A 125 -5.29 11.96 35.29
CA ARG A 125 -6.14 12.51 36.37
C ARG A 125 -5.39 12.66 37.70
N GLN A 126 -4.14 13.11 37.71
CA GLN A 126 -3.77 13.94 38.87
C GLN A 126 -4.63 15.21 38.77
N PRO A 127 -5.46 15.52 39.79
CA PRO A 127 -5.93 16.89 39.94
C PRO A 127 -4.69 17.79 39.86
N PRO A 128 -4.75 18.97 39.21
CA PRO A 128 -3.67 19.93 39.36
C PRO A 128 -3.39 20.03 40.85
N ASP A 129 -2.14 19.74 41.22
CA ASP A 129 -1.71 19.62 42.61
C ASP A 129 -2.32 20.75 43.43
N GLU A 130 -2.62 20.53 44.72
CA GLU A 130 -3.25 21.54 45.60
C GLU A 130 -2.45 22.86 45.73
N HIS A 131 -1.28 22.95 45.07
CA HIS A 131 -0.44 24.14 44.89
C HIS A 131 -0.70 24.89 43.56
N GLY A 132 -1.58 24.38 42.70
CA GLY A 132 -2.00 24.98 41.43
C GLY A 132 -3.02 26.08 41.66
N GLU A 133 -2.58 27.19 42.27
CA GLU A 133 -3.39 28.40 42.27
C GLU A 133 -3.79 28.76 40.84
N LYS A 134 -5.06 29.13 40.68
CA LYS A 134 -5.62 29.54 39.40
C LYS A 134 -4.74 30.63 38.79
N ILE A 135 -4.05 30.31 37.69
CA ILE A 135 -3.20 31.27 36.99
C ILE A 135 -4.05 32.50 36.66
N ARG A 136 -3.67 33.63 37.23
CA ARG A 136 -4.31 34.92 36.96
C ARG A 136 -4.07 35.29 35.50
N TYR A 137 -5.07 35.85 34.84
CA TYR A 137 -4.88 36.42 33.51
C TYR A 137 -4.14 37.76 33.61
N PHE A 138 -3.15 37.97 32.75
CA PHE A 138 -2.33 39.17 32.70
C PHE A 138 -2.44 39.85 31.33
N SER A 139 -2.33 41.18 31.32
CA SER A 139 -2.21 41.96 30.08
C SER A 139 -0.78 41.92 29.55
N PRO A 140 -0.56 41.93 28.22
CA PRO A 140 0.79 42.06 27.65
C PRO A 140 1.58 43.26 28.16
N LEU A 141 0.90 44.36 28.54
CA LEU A 141 1.55 45.55 29.12
C LEU A 141 2.09 45.30 30.53
N GLU A 142 1.38 44.52 31.35
CA GLU A 142 1.86 44.14 32.70
C GLU A 142 3.11 43.26 32.59
N VAL A 143 3.12 42.34 31.62
CA VAL A 143 4.29 41.48 31.36
C VAL A 143 5.49 42.30 30.89
N ALA A 144 5.30 43.27 29.99
CA ALA A 144 6.39 44.13 29.53
C ALA A 144 7.00 44.96 30.66
N HIS A 145 6.15 45.58 31.50
CA HIS A 145 6.59 46.35 32.66
C HIS A 145 7.37 45.50 33.67
N GLU A 146 6.95 44.25 33.90
CA GLU A 146 7.65 43.33 34.80
C GLU A 146 9.04 42.94 34.27
N ILE A 147 9.15 42.72 32.95
CA ILE A 147 10.43 42.43 32.29
C ILE A 147 11.40 43.60 32.45
N ASP A 148 10.94 44.82 32.22
CA ASP A 148 11.77 46.03 32.30
C ASP A 148 12.25 46.32 33.73
N ILE A 149 11.50 45.93 34.76
CA ILE A 149 11.87 46.18 36.17
C ILE A 149 12.73 45.06 36.75
N ASN A 150 12.40 43.80 36.48
CA ASN A 150 12.98 42.66 37.19
C ASN A 150 13.97 41.83 36.36
N ILE A 151 13.91 41.89 35.03
CA ILE A 151 14.79 41.12 34.15
C ILE A 151 15.87 42.01 33.53
N ASN A 152 15.54 43.25 33.18
CA ASN A 152 16.49 44.23 32.63
C ASN A 152 16.58 45.49 33.51
N PRO A 153 17.10 45.40 34.75
CA PRO A 153 17.25 46.56 35.63
C PRO A 153 18.21 47.63 35.08
#